data_AF-A0A2T2XKW7-F1
#
_entry.id   AF-A0A2T2XKW7-F1
#
_cell.length_a   1.000
_cell.length_b   1.000
_cell.length_c   1.000
_cell.angle_alpha   90.00
_cell.angle_beta   90.00
_cell.angle_gamma   90.00
#
_symmetry.space_group_name_H-M   'P 1'
#
loop_
_entity.id
_entity.type
_entity.pdbx_description
1 polymer ?
#
loop_
_entity_poly.entity_id
_entity_poly.type
_entity_poly.pdbx_seq_one_letter_code
_entity_poly.pdbx_strand_id
1 'polypeptide(L)'
;MNTNVNRLDANVLGRFDSMIMAIAGSAPAYSIAASTATLVAAVGLAGPAALLWCGIPMFGIAWAFSYLGRTQANAGASYAWVGRSLHPFFGYLAGWALVVSATLFMVAGSLPAGSVTLALFNAQWANNVGWVTIVGSLWFLLMAIMVMIGIRITARVQWMMSSVEIAILVVFAVLAIVHAVGHAVVPFSWSWWGLSRFHGLAGFAAGGLVAAFYYWGWDVSANLNEETQNARQTPGWGGLWGVVVIFLLFQIFTVATNLSLPAKVINANSADVLAVLGQVVWPGLGGKVLAIAVMLSTIATLETSLIQVTRSLFAMGRDHTLPRAFGQVHPVWRTPWIASIVVGLVSLVLFVLSNFVGSVSAVMSDAINAIGLQIAIYYGLAGVSVVVAYRSIVLKSWGNALFIGLWPLIGAVFMFWLLFQVVGSLNAISLGVGFGTMALGLIPLGIYWAKGSPYFRQPYLVDVA
;
A
#
# COMPACT_ATOMS: atom_id res chain seq x y z
N MET A 1 6.00 32.57 -19.85
CA MET A 1 5.01 31.51 -19.55
C MET A 1 4.82 31.47 -18.04
N ASN A 2 3.62 31.78 -17.53
CA ASN A 2 3.31 31.86 -16.10
C ASN A 2 3.67 30.54 -15.38
N THR A 3 4.72 30.56 -14.57
CA THR A 3 5.24 29.42 -13.78
C THR A 3 4.36 29.04 -12.59
N ASN A 4 3.23 29.74 -12.38
CA ASN A 4 2.31 29.55 -11.25
C ASN A 4 1.08 28.68 -11.56
N VAL A 5 0.86 28.23 -12.80
CA VAL A 5 -0.43 27.61 -13.19
C VAL A 5 -0.50 26.09 -12.93
N ASN A 6 0.63 25.39 -12.78
CA ASN A 6 0.67 23.92 -12.60
C ASN A 6 1.41 23.50 -11.32
N ARG A 7 0.95 23.98 -10.17
CA ARG A 7 1.48 23.54 -8.86
C ARG A 7 0.35 23.00 -7.99
N LEU A 8 0.64 21.94 -7.26
CA LEU A 8 -0.25 21.39 -6.24
C LEU A 8 -0.39 22.38 -5.06
N ASP A 9 -1.40 22.17 -4.21
CA ASP A 9 -1.67 23.06 -3.09
C ASP A 9 -0.63 22.89 -1.96
N ALA A 10 0.41 23.72 -1.99
CA ALA A 10 1.54 23.62 -1.08
C ALA A 10 1.16 23.99 0.38
N ASN A 11 1.85 23.37 1.34
CA ASN A 11 1.76 23.64 2.78
C ASN A 11 0.37 23.37 3.39
N VAL A 12 -0.44 22.50 2.77
CA VAL A 12 -1.78 22.14 3.28
C VAL A 12 -1.69 21.09 4.38
N LEU A 13 -0.81 20.10 4.23
CA LEU A 13 -0.73 18.97 5.15
C LEU A 13 0.33 19.18 6.23
N GLY A 14 -0.01 18.84 7.46
CA GLY A 14 0.90 18.81 8.60
C GLY A 14 1.55 17.44 8.83
N ARG A 15 2.30 17.35 9.93
CA ARG A 15 2.96 16.09 10.34
C ARG A 15 1.99 14.98 10.67
N PHE A 16 0.93 15.31 11.40
CA PHE A 16 -0.07 14.33 11.78
C PHE A 16 -0.87 13.85 10.57
N ASP A 17 -1.23 14.76 9.66
CA ASP A 17 -1.93 14.40 8.42
C ASP A 17 -1.10 13.42 7.59
N SER A 18 0.22 13.66 7.49
CA SER A 18 1.13 12.76 6.78
C SER A 18 1.22 11.36 7.41
N MET A 19 1.20 11.28 8.75
CA MET A 19 1.17 10.00 9.47
C MET A 19 -0.16 9.26 9.27
N ILE A 20 -1.29 9.96 9.38
CA ILE A 20 -2.61 9.37 9.14
C ILE A 20 -2.75 8.88 7.70
N MET A 21 -2.27 9.66 6.73
CA MET A 21 -2.22 9.25 5.32
C MET A 21 -1.40 7.96 5.16
N ALA A 22 -0.25 7.86 5.81
CA ALA A 22 0.55 6.65 5.77
C ALA A 22 -0.19 5.44 6.39
N ILE A 23 -0.84 5.61 7.55
CA ILE A 23 -1.61 4.53 8.18
C ILE A 23 -2.78 4.11 7.28
N ALA A 24 -3.55 5.07 6.78
CA ALA A 24 -4.66 4.86 5.86
C ALA A 24 -4.25 4.13 4.58
N GLY A 25 -3.10 4.50 4.02
CA GLY A 25 -2.51 3.87 2.85
C GLY A 25 -2.34 2.37 3.03
N SER A 26 -1.86 1.95 4.20
CA SER A 26 -1.71 0.54 4.56
C SER A 26 -2.95 -0.17 5.04
N ALA A 27 -4.08 0.55 5.16
CA ALA A 27 -5.41 0.01 5.37
C ALA A 27 -5.48 -1.05 6.50
N PRO A 28 -5.21 -0.72 7.77
CA PRO A 28 -4.90 -1.72 8.77
C PRO A 28 -5.99 -2.77 8.95
N ALA A 29 -7.27 -2.37 9.11
CA ALA A 29 -8.36 -3.34 9.26
C ALA A 29 -8.58 -4.15 7.97
N TYR A 30 -8.51 -3.50 6.80
CA TYR A 30 -8.63 -4.19 5.51
C TYR A 30 -7.52 -5.21 5.30
N SER A 31 -6.26 -4.83 5.50
CA SER A 31 -5.09 -5.70 5.35
C SER A 31 -5.16 -6.90 6.28
N ILE A 32 -5.59 -6.70 7.54
CA ILE A 32 -5.84 -7.82 8.47
C ILE A 32 -6.97 -8.71 7.93
N ALA A 33 -8.11 -8.15 7.53
CA ALA A 33 -9.24 -8.94 7.02
C ALA A 33 -8.87 -9.75 5.77
N ALA A 34 -8.21 -9.11 4.80
CA ALA A 34 -7.90 -9.69 3.50
C ALA A 34 -6.77 -10.72 3.55
N SER A 35 -5.83 -10.58 4.48
CA SER A 35 -4.55 -11.33 4.44
C SER A 35 -4.34 -12.31 5.58
N THR A 36 -5.12 -12.23 6.67
CA THR A 36 -4.89 -13.10 7.85
C THR A 36 -5.05 -14.58 7.52
N ALA A 37 -6.07 -14.96 6.75
CA ALA A 37 -6.25 -16.35 6.35
C ALA A 37 -5.11 -16.85 5.45
N THR A 38 -4.69 -16.04 4.49
CA THR A 38 -3.54 -16.36 3.61
C THR A 38 -2.25 -16.49 4.40
N LEU A 39 -2.03 -15.63 5.41
CA LEU A 39 -0.88 -15.69 6.29
C LEU A 39 -0.87 -16.98 7.12
N VAL A 40 -2.01 -17.34 7.71
CA VAL A 40 -2.15 -18.58 8.48
C VAL A 40 -2.04 -19.82 7.59
N ALA A 41 -2.53 -19.76 6.35
CA ALA A 41 -2.34 -20.84 5.38
C ALA A 41 -0.86 -21.01 4.99
N ALA A 42 -0.11 -19.91 4.87
CA ALA A 42 1.29 -19.94 4.48
C ALA A 42 2.23 -20.40 5.60
N VAL A 43 2.02 -19.93 6.84
CA VAL A 43 2.98 -20.12 7.95
C VAL A 43 2.36 -20.63 9.26
N GLY A 44 1.07 -20.98 9.24
CA GLY A 44 0.34 -21.42 10.42
C GLY A 44 0.36 -20.38 11.53
N LEU A 45 0.68 -20.83 12.74
CA LEU A 45 0.78 -19.96 13.92
C LEU A 45 2.02 -19.03 13.91
N ALA A 46 2.89 -19.12 12.90
CA ALA A 46 4.08 -18.28 12.77
C ALA A 46 3.81 -16.93 12.06
N GLY A 47 2.54 -16.54 11.91
CA GLY A 47 2.16 -15.22 11.40
C GLY A 47 2.89 -14.05 12.09
N PRO A 48 3.04 -14.02 13.43
CA PRO A 48 3.79 -12.97 14.11
C PRO A 48 5.27 -12.94 13.71
N ALA A 49 5.91 -14.10 13.53
CA ALA A 49 7.27 -14.21 12.99
C ALA A 49 7.34 -13.62 11.57
N ALA A 50 6.38 -13.95 10.69
CA ALA A 50 6.40 -13.47 9.31
C ALA A 50 6.36 -11.94 9.27
N LEU A 51 5.41 -11.35 10.01
CA LEU A 51 5.27 -9.90 10.11
C LEU A 51 6.47 -9.24 10.79
N LEU A 52 7.11 -9.89 11.77
CA LEU A 52 8.30 -9.35 12.44
C LEU A 52 9.52 -9.37 11.50
N TRP A 53 9.91 -10.56 11.06
CA TRP A 53 11.16 -10.77 10.32
C TRP A 53 11.10 -10.20 8.90
N CYS A 54 9.93 -10.17 8.28
CA CYS A 54 9.73 -9.49 7.00
C CYS A 54 9.44 -7.99 7.17
N GLY A 55 8.94 -7.56 8.34
CA GLY A 55 8.77 -6.15 8.66
C GLY A 55 10.09 -5.40 8.84
N ILE A 56 11.11 -6.03 9.44
CA ILE A 56 12.46 -5.42 9.63
C ILE A 56 13.07 -4.88 8.31
N PRO A 57 13.15 -5.65 7.20
CA PRO A 57 13.60 -5.10 5.92
C PRO A 57 12.67 -4.01 5.38
N MET A 58 11.36 -4.07 5.65
CA MET A 58 10.41 -3.01 5.26
C MET A 58 10.65 -1.69 5.97
N PHE A 59 10.98 -1.72 7.27
CA PHE A 59 11.41 -0.53 7.99
C PHE A 59 12.67 0.08 7.36
N GLY A 60 13.58 -0.74 6.83
CA GLY A 60 14.73 -0.27 6.06
C GLY A 60 14.34 0.50 4.80
N ILE A 61 13.32 0.03 4.07
CA ILE A 61 12.75 0.76 2.93
C ILE A 61 12.03 2.04 3.36
N ALA A 62 11.23 2.00 4.42
CA ALA A 62 10.59 3.19 4.96
C ALA A 62 11.60 4.27 5.36
N TRP A 63 12.71 3.83 5.93
CA TRP A 63 13.83 4.68 6.24
C TRP A 63 14.53 5.23 4.98
N ALA A 64 14.69 4.41 3.93
CA ALA A 64 15.18 4.85 2.63
C ALA A 64 14.32 5.98 2.04
N PHE A 65 12.99 5.86 2.08
CA PHE A 65 12.06 6.89 1.60
C PHE A 65 12.20 8.19 2.40
N SER A 66 12.42 8.11 3.72
CA SER A 66 12.67 9.30 4.56
C SER A 66 13.94 10.05 4.14
N TYR A 67 15.00 9.35 3.72
CA TYR A 67 16.23 9.98 3.21
C TYR A 67 16.08 10.48 1.78
N LEU A 68 15.45 9.71 0.89
CA LEU A 68 15.22 10.12 -0.49
C LEU A 68 14.31 11.35 -0.58
N GLY A 69 13.27 11.44 0.26
CA GLY A 69 12.41 12.62 0.33
C GLY A 69 13.12 13.91 0.73
N ARG A 70 14.24 13.82 1.46
CA ARG A 70 15.06 14.99 1.81
C ARG A 70 15.82 15.55 0.61
N THR A 71 16.14 14.71 -0.37
CA THR A 71 16.88 15.10 -1.58
C THR A 71 16.00 15.98 -2.47
N GLN A 72 14.73 15.61 -2.63
CA GLN A 72 13.77 16.32 -3.44
C GLN A 72 12.33 16.04 -2.99
N ALA A 73 11.58 17.11 -2.73
CA ALA A 73 10.12 17.06 -2.68
C ALA A 73 9.57 17.01 -4.11
N ASN A 74 9.12 15.84 -4.55
CA ASN A 74 8.48 15.60 -5.83
C ASN A 74 7.32 14.60 -5.68
N ALA A 75 6.15 14.95 -6.19
CA ALA A 75 4.92 14.16 -6.09
C ALA A 75 5.05 12.73 -6.69
N GLY A 76 6.02 12.50 -7.58
CA GLY A 76 6.34 11.18 -8.12
C GLY A 76 7.15 10.27 -7.19
N ALA A 77 7.65 10.78 -6.05
CA ALA A 77 8.41 10.03 -5.05
C ALA A 77 9.50 9.14 -5.70
N SER A 78 9.37 7.80 -5.59
CA SER A 78 10.29 6.82 -6.17
C SER A 78 10.59 7.04 -7.65
N TYR A 79 9.61 7.49 -8.45
CA TYR A 79 9.82 7.82 -9.86
C TYR A 79 10.92 8.87 -10.06
N ALA A 80 10.88 9.93 -9.26
CA ALA A 80 11.82 11.04 -9.35
C ALA A 80 13.17 10.69 -8.72
N TRP A 81 13.15 10.03 -7.56
CA TRP A 81 14.36 9.73 -6.81
C TRP A 81 15.21 8.68 -7.51
N VAL A 82 14.61 7.54 -7.90
CA VAL A 82 15.31 6.45 -8.60
C VAL A 82 15.80 6.92 -9.97
N GLY A 83 15.01 7.75 -10.67
CA GLY A 83 15.39 8.30 -11.96
C GLY A 83 16.67 9.13 -11.92
N ARG A 84 16.87 9.87 -10.82
CA ARG A 84 18.04 10.73 -10.61
C ARG A 84 19.24 10.02 -10.03
N SER A 85 19.01 9.08 -9.12
CA SER A 85 20.08 8.38 -8.41
C SER A 85 20.65 7.21 -9.21
N LEU A 86 19.80 6.42 -9.90
CA LEU A 86 20.21 5.20 -10.60
C LEU A 86 20.23 5.39 -12.11
N HIS A 87 19.05 5.54 -12.71
CA HIS A 87 18.87 5.75 -14.14
C HIS A 87 17.42 6.16 -14.44
N PRO A 88 17.14 7.07 -15.40
CA PRO A 88 15.77 7.47 -15.77
C PRO A 88 14.86 6.30 -16.14
N PHE A 89 15.40 5.26 -16.79
CA PHE A 89 14.67 4.00 -17.07
C PHE A 89 14.10 3.37 -15.80
N PHE A 90 14.92 3.18 -14.76
CA PHE A 90 14.48 2.56 -13.51
C PHE A 90 13.55 3.47 -12.73
N GLY A 91 13.74 4.80 -12.81
CA GLY A 91 12.79 5.76 -12.27
C GLY A 91 11.40 5.63 -12.90
N TYR A 92 11.35 5.56 -14.23
CA TYR A 92 10.11 5.32 -14.95
C TYR A 92 9.44 4.01 -14.54
N LEU A 93 10.18 2.90 -14.49
CA LEU A 93 9.64 1.60 -14.07
C LEU A 93 9.12 1.62 -12.63
N ALA A 94 9.83 2.26 -11.70
CA ALA A 94 9.38 2.38 -10.31
C ALA A 94 8.07 3.17 -10.21
N GLY A 95 7.95 4.28 -10.95
CA GLY A 95 6.71 5.03 -11.01
C GLY A 95 5.57 4.27 -11.68
N TRP A 96 5.86 3.55 -12.77
CA TRP A 96 4.84 2.79 -13.50
C TRP A 96 4.32 1.62 -12.68
N ALA A 97 5.21 0.93 -11.95
CA ALA A 97 4.85 -0.11 -10.99
C ALA A 97 3.83 0.40 -9.95
N LEU A 98 4.07 1.58 -9.37
CA LEU A 98 3.12 2.21 -8.45
C LEU A 98 1.80 2.55 -9.14
N VAL A 99 1.83 3.10 -10.37
CA VAL A 99 0.60 3.44 -11.11
C VAL A 99 -0.26 2.20 -11.34
N VAL A 100 0.32 1.10 -11.82
CA VAL A 100 -0.44 -0.12 -12.09
C VAL A 100 -0.87 -0.83 -10.81
N SER A 101 -0.03 -0.86 -9.77
CA SER A 101 -0.38 -1.50 -8.50
C SER A 101 -1.53 -0.76 -7.81
N ALA A 102 -1.48 0.57 -7.76
CA ALA A 102 -2.55 1.40 -7.23
C ALA A 102 -3.84 1.23 -8.04
N THR A 103 -3.77 1.15 -9.37
CA THR A 103 -4.93 0.93 -10.25
C THR A 103 -5.57 -0.45 -10.03
N LEU A 104 -4.75 -1.51 -9.93
CA LEU A 104 -5.22 -2.87 -9.62
C LEU A 104 -5.84 -2.93 -8.22
N PHE A 105 -5.26 -2.22 -7.26
CA PHE A 105 -5.78 -2.14 -5.91
C PHE A 105 -7.19 -1.52 -5.88
N MET A 106 -7.50 -0.55 -6.74
CA MET A 106 -8.84 0.06 -6.78
C MET A 106 -9.91 -0.98 -7.13
N VAL A 107 -9.59 -1.92 -8.01
CA VAL A 107 -10.46 -3.06 -8.35
C VAL A 107 -10.62 -3.97 -7.14
N ALA A 108 -9.51 -4.38 -6.53
CA ALA A 108 -9.50 -5.29 -5.38
C ALA A 108 -10.15 -4.69 -4.11
N GLY A 109 -10.04 -3.37 -3.90
CA GLY A 109 -10.56 -2.65 -2.76
C GLY A 109 -12.02 -2.21 -2.92
N SER A 110 -12.51 -1.94 -4.13
CA SER A 110 -13.92 -1.54 -4.35
C SER A 110 -14.90 -2.68 -4.05
N LEU A 111 -14.46 -3.92 -4.21
CA LEU A 111 -15.25 -5.11 -3.93
C LEU A 111 -15.63 -5.25 -2.44
N PRO A 112 -14.67 -5.28 -1.48
CA PRO A 112 -14.97 -5.29 -0.05
C PRO A 112 -15.68 -4.03 0.43
N ALA A 113 -15.44 -2.87 -0.19
CA ALA A 113 -16.21 -1.65 0.10
C ALA A 113 -17.72 -1.87 -0.16
N GLY A 114 -18.07 -2.63 -1.21
CA GLY A 114 -19.45 -3.01 -1.51
C GLY A 114 -19.98 -4.11 -0.59
N SER A 115 -19.28 -5.24 -0.50
CA SER A 115 -19.78 -6.45 0.18
C SER A 115 -19.88 -6.26 1.69
N VAL A 116 -18.88 -5.64 2.33
CA VAL A 116 -18.89 -5.39 3.79
C VAL A 116 -19.96 -4.38 4.15
N THR A 117 -20.13 -3.32 3.34
CA THR A 117 -21.23 -2.34 3.53
C THR A 117 -22.58 -3.05 3.52
N LEU A 118 -22.84 -3.89 2.51
CA LEU A 118 -24.11 -4.60 2.40
C LEU A 118 -24.31 -5.61 3.53
N ALA A 119 -23.25 -6.30 3.96
CA ALA A 119 -23.29 -7.28 5.04
C ALA A 119 -23.73 -6.67 6.39
N LEU A 120 -23.47 -5.37 6.62
CA LEU A 120 -23.94 -4.67 7.83
C LEU A 120 -25.47 -4.57 7.91
N PHE A 121 -26.16 -4.55 6.77
CA PHE A 121 -27.61 -4.44 6.69
C PHE A 121 -28.28 -5.79 6.43
N ASN A 122 -27.80 -6.52 5.43
CA ASN A 122 -28.33 -7.82 5.05
C ASN A 122 -27.26 -8.69 4.36
N ALA A 123 -26.93 -9.82 4.99
CA ALA A 123 -25.95 -10.78 4.48
C ALA A 123 -26.32 -11.37 3.10
N GLN A 124 -27.61 -11.46 2.75
CA GLN A 124 -28.03 -11.94 1.42
C GLN A 124 -27.67 -10.96 0.32
N TRP A 125 -27.73 -9.65 0.60
CA TRP A 125 -27.37 -8.63 -0.38
C TRP A 125 -25.87 -8.59 -0.65
N ALA A 126 -25.06 -8.89 0.37
CA ALA A 126 -23.61 -9.01 0.24
C ALA A 126 -23.16 -10.13 -0.71
N ASN A 127 -24.01 -11.14 -0.94
CA ASN A 127 -23.75 -12.24 -1.88
C ASN A 127 -24.21 -11.94 -3.31
N ASN A 128 -24.90 -10.82 -3.53
CA ASN A 128 -25.36 -10.43 -4.86
C ASN A 128 -24.32 -9.55 -5.56
N VAL A 129 -23.69 -10.09 -6.60
CA VAL A 129 -22.63 -9.43 -7.38
C VAL A 129 -23.07 -8.06 -7.90
N GLY A 130 -24.32 -7.91 -8.35
CA GLY A 130 -24.84 -6.64 -8.85
C GLY A 130 -24.92 -5.56 -7.76
N TRP A 131 -25.47 -5.90 -6.60
CA TRP A 131 -25.55 -4.96 -5.47
C TRP A 131 -24.16 -4.58 -4.95
N VAL A 132 -23.26 -5.56 -4.81
CA VAL A 132 -21.87 -5.31 -4.38
C VAL A 132 -21.16 -4.38 -5.37
N THR A 133 -21.34 -4.60 -6.66
CA THR A 133 -20.74 -3.74 -7.71
C THR A 133 -21.28 -2.32 -7.65
N ILE A 134 -22.59 -2.14 -7.47
CA ILE A 134 -23.21 -0.81 -7.36
C ILE A 134 -22.67 -0.08 -6.13
N VAL A 135 -22.73 -0.69 -4.95
CA VAL A 135 -22.29 -0.04 -3.70
C VAL A 135 -20.78 0.22 -3.71
N GLY A 136 -19.97 -0.73 -4.18
CA GLY A 136 -18.53 -0.55 -4.34
C GLY A 136 -18.19 0.59 -5.30
N SER A 137 -18.89 0.68 -6.43
CA SER A 137 -18.72 1.76 -7.41
C SER A 137 -19.10 3.12 -6.82
N LEU A 138 -20.16 3.19 -6.02
CA LEU A 138 -20.59 4.41 -5.35
C LEU A 138 -19.53 4.91 -4.35
N TRP A 139 -18.99 4.02 -3.51
CA TRP A 139 -17.91 4.37 -2.60
C TRP A 139 -16.65 4.82 -3.34
N PHE A 140 -16.26 4.09 -4.39
CA PHE A 140 -15.13 4.45 -5.22
C PHE A 140 -15.30 5.84 -5.86
N LEU A 141 -16.46 6.11 -6.49
CA LEU A 141 -16.76 7.39 -7.10
C LEU A 141 -16.79 8.52 -6.07
N LEU A 142 -17.33 8.28 -4.88
CA LEU A 142 -17.31 9.25 -3.80
C LEU A 142 -15.86 9.64 -3.45
N MET A 143 -14.97 8.66 -3.24
CA MET A 143 -13.56 8.93 -2.97
C MET A 143 -12.85 9.62 -4.14
N ALA A 144 -13.14 9.22 -5.38
CA ALA A 144 -12.60 9.86 -6.58
C ALA A 144 -12.99 11.35 -6.65
N ILE A 145 -14.26 11.67 -6.40
CA ILE A 145 -14.77 13.04 -6.35
C ILE A 145 -14.06 13.83 -5.25
N MET A 146 -13.89 13.23 -4.08
CA MET A 146 -13.22 13.88 -2.95
C MET A 146 -11.76 14.21 -3.24
N VAL A 147 -11.00 13.27 -3.82
CA VAL A 147 -9.61 13.50 -4.22
C VAL A 147 -9.51 14.58 -5.31
N MET A 148 -10.51 14.70 -6.18
CA MET A 148 -10.57 15.77 -7.19
C MET A 148 -10.86 17.15 -6.58
N ILE A 149 -11.77 17.26 -5.61
CA ILE A 149 -12.22 18.56 -5.04
C ILE A 149 -11.14 19.25 -4.20
N GLY A 150 -10.16 18.51 -3.67
CA GLY A 150 -8.97 19.13 -3.07
C GLY A 150 -8.44 18.42 -1.84
N ILE A 151 -7.11 18.43 -1.70
CA ILE A 151 -6.38 17.68 -0.67
C ILE A 151 -6.76 18.04 0.77
N ARG A 152 -7.25 19.26 1.02
CA ARG A 152 -7.68 19.69 2.36
C ARG A 152 -8.93 18.95 2.85
N ILE A 153 -9.90 18.69 1.96
CA ILE A 153 -11.13 17.98 2.32
C ILE A 153 -10.83 16.50 2.45
N THR A 154 -10.13 15.95 1.45
CA THR A 154 -9.54 14.60 1.44
C THR A 154 -8.88 14.28 2.79
N ALA A 155 -7.89 15.08 3.21
CA ALA A 155 -7.18 14.84 4.46
C ALA A 155 -8.06 14.91 5.73
N ARG A 156 -9.10 15.75 5.76
CA ARG A 156 -10.02 15.80 6.91
C ARG A 156 -10.90 14.56 6.98
N VAL A 157 -11.38 14.06 5.85
CA VAL A 157 -12.19 12.84 5.82
C VAL A 157 -11.33 11.63 6.15
N GLN A 158 -10.11 11.58 5.61
CA GLN A 158 -9.13 10.56 5.98
C GLN A 158 -8.86 10.54 7.49
N TRP A 159 -8.73 11.72 8.10
CA TRP A 159 -8.61 11.87 9.55
C TRP A 159 -9.77 11.24 10.31
N MET A 160 -11.01 11.54 9.93
CA MET A 160 -12.19 11.00 10.59
C MET A 160 -12.27 9.49 10.44
N MET A 161 -12.11 8.99 9.22
CA MET A 161 -12.23 7.56 8.92
C MET A 161 -11.15 6.74 9.61
N SER A 162 -9.87 7.11 9.45
CA SER A 162 -8.75 6.37 10.04
C SER A 162 -8.71 6.50 11.56
N SER A 163 -9.08 7.64 12.15
CA SER A 163 -9.09 7.76 13.61
C SER A 163 -10.15 6.85 14.24
N VAL A 164 -11.34 6.79 13.64
CA VAL A 164 -12.41 5.89 14.10
C VAL A 164 -12.00 4.44 13.92
N GLU A 165 -11.45 4.08 12.75
CA GLU A 165 -10.94 2.73 12.49
C GLU A 165 -9.86 2.32 13.51
N ILE A 166 -8.82 3.14 13.69
CA ILE A 166 -7.72 2.83 14.62
C ILE A 166 -8.25 2.71 16.04
N ALA A 167 -9.18 3.57 16.46
CA ALA A 167 -9.80 3.47 17.78
C ALA A 167 -10.55 2.14 17.94
N ILE A 168 -11.33 1.72 16.94
CA ILE A 168 -11.99 0.41 16.95
C ILE A 168 -10.95 -0.71 17.06
N LEU A 169 -9.90 -0.69 16.25
CA LEU A 169 -8.87 -1.71 16.25
C LEU A 169 -8.15 -1.80 17.60
N VAL A 170 -7.75 -0.66 18.20
CA VAL A 170 -7.07 -0.63 19.49
C VAL A 170 -7.97 -1.17 20.60
N VAL A 171 -9.23 -0.73 20.65
CA VAL A 171 -10.19 -1.24 21.65
C VAL A 171 -10.40 -2.74 21.46
N PHE A 172 -10.58 -3.20 20.22
CA PHE A 172 -10.83 -4.61 19.95
C PHE A 172 -9.60 -5.49 20.22
N ALA A 173 -8.41 -4.99 19.94
CA ALA A 173 -7.16 -5.65 20.29
C ALA A 173 -7.07 -5.91 21.81
N VAL A 174 -7.38 -4.90 22.64
CA VAL A 174 -7.41 -5.06 24.10
C VAL A 174 -8.48 -6.07 24.51
N LEU A 175 -9.70 -5.97 23.98
CA LEU A 175 -10.79 -6.90 24.29
C LEU A 175 -10.43 -8.35 23.92
N ALA A 176 -9.82 -8.57 22.76
CA ALA A 176 -9.44 -9.89 22.31
C ALA A 176 -8.34 -10.52 23.18
N ILE A 177 -7.33 -9.74 23.59
CA ILE A 177 -6.29 -10.22 24.51
C ILE A 177 -6.87 -10.52 25.89
N VAL A 178 -7.74 -9.65 26.43
CA VAL A 178 -8.42 -9.90 27.72
C VAL A 178 -9.30 -11.15 27.66
N HIS A 179 -10.06 -11.32 26.58
CA HIS A 179 -10.88 -12.51 26.36
C HIS A 179 -10.03 -13.80 26.36
N ALA A 180 -8.86 -13.75 25.72
CA ALA A 180 -7.94 -14.87 25.62
C ALA A 180 -7.35 -15.32 26.97
N VAL A 181 -7.29 -14.46 28.00
CA VAL A 181 -6.75 -14.84 29.33
C VAL A 181 -7.51 -16.03 29.95
N GLY A 182 -8.82 -16.14 29.68
CA GLY A 182 -9.66 -17.24 30.19
C GLY A 182 -10.21 -18.18 29.13
N HIS A 183 -10.14 -17.82 27.85
CA HIS A 183 -10.82 -18.52 26.75
C HIS A 183 -9.91 -18.79 25.55
N ALA A 184 -8.59 -18.76 25.72
CA ALA A 184 -7.66 -19.06 24.63
C ALA A 184 -7.93 -20.45 24.05
N VAL A 185 -8.21 -20.49 22.74
CA VAL A 185 -8.40 -21.72 21.97
C VAL A 185 -7.05 -22.36 21.62
N VAL A 186 -6.04 -21.52 21.34
CA VAL A 186 -4.65 -21.95 21.17
C VAL A 186 -3.82 -21.33 22.29
N PRO A 187 -3.10 -22.14 23.10
CA PRO A 187 -2.25 -21.61 24.14
C PRO A 187 -1.18 -20.66 23.59
N PHE A 188 -0.97 -19.54 24.28
CA PHE A 188 0.09 -18.61 23.94
C PHE A 188 1.45 -19.30 23.90
N SER A 189 2.26 -18.99 22.88
CA SER A 189 3.63 -19.48 22.79
C SER A 189 4.56 -18.43 22.17
N TRP A 190 5.69 -18.20 22.83
CA TRP A 190 6.79 -17.40 22.29
C TRP A 190 7.37 -17.97 20.99
N SER A 191 7.15 -19.26 20.71
CA SER A 191 7.58 -19.88 19.47
C SER A 191 6.96 -19.25 18.23
N TRP A 192 5.86 -18.49 18.35
CA TRP A 192 5.20 -17.82 17.21
C TRP A 192 6.06 -16.76 16.53
N TRP A 193 7.14 -16.30 17.17
CA TRP A 193 8.15 -15.38 16.59
C TRP A 193 9.42 -16.09 16.11
N GLY A 194 9.53 -17.41 16.29
CA GLY A 194 10.74 -18.16 15.94
C GLY A 194 10.89 -18.42 14.44
N LEU A 195 12.08 -18.13 13.90
CA LEU A 195 12.44 -18.44 12.50
C LEU A 195 12.35 -19.94 12.17
N SER A 196 12.52 -20.81 13.17
CA SER A 196 12.41 -22.27 13.00
C SER A 196 11.01 -22.73 12.59
N ARG A 197 9.97 -21.90 12.74
CA ARG A 197 8.59 -22.22 12.37
C ARG A 197 8.28 -22.10 10.88
N PHE A 198 9.18 -21.52 10.10
CA PHE A 198 9.00 -21.39 8.65
C PHE A 198 9.29 -22.69 7.89
N HIS A 199 9.89 -23.71 8.55
CA HIS A 199 10.24 -24.98 7.92
C HIS A 199 11.11 -24.84 6.64
N GLY A 200 11.96 -23.81 6.61
CA GLY A 200 12.88 -23.52 5.51
C GLY A 200 12.61 -22.19 4.81
N LEU A 201 13.41 -21.91 3.77
CA LEU A 201 13.33 -20.65 3.03
C LEU A 201 12.02 -20.48 2.26
N ALA A 202 11.42 -21.57 1.78
CA ALA A 202 10.17 -21.53 1.04
C ALA A 202 9.00 -21.02 1.91
N GLY A 203 8.87 -21.51 3.15
CA GLY A 203 7.84 -21.02 4.08
C GLY A 203 8.10 -19.57 4.54
N PHE A 204 9.37 -19.18 4.69
CA PHE A 204 9.72 -17.79 4.96
C PHE A 204 9.35 -16.87 3.79
N ALA A 205 9.60 -17.29 2.55
CA ALA A 205 9.20 -16.56 1.35
C ALA A 205 7.68 -16.43 1.23
N ALA A 206 6.94 -17.50 1.50
CA ALA A 206 5.47 -17.49 1.47
C ALA A 206 4.88 -16.51 2.50
N GLY A 207 5.39 -16.53 3.74
CA GLY A 207 5.01 -15.55 4.76
C GLY A 207 5.44 -14.11 4.39
N GLY A 208 6.61 -13.96 3.76
CA GLY A 208 7.13 -12.68 3.32
C GLY A 208 6.32 -12.02 2.20
N LEU A 209 5.77 -12.79 1.27
CA LEU A 209 4.86 -12.26 0.24
C LEU A 209 3.61 -11.64 0.86
N VAL A 210 2.99 -12.36 1.79
CA VAL A 210 1.80 -11.86 2.49
C VAL A 210 2.15 -10.64 3.34
N ALA A 211 3.27 -10.68 4.07
CA ALA A 211 3.75 -9.56 4.86
C ALA A 211 4.05 -8.31 4.01
N ALA A 212 4.58 -8.47 2.78
CA ALA A 212 4.82 -7.36 1.88
C ALA A 212 3.52 -6.62 1.52
N PHE A 213 2.41 -7.34 1.35
CA PHE A 213 1.09 -6.73 1.15
C PHE A 213 0.57 -6.03 2.43
N TYR A 214 0.72 -6.66 3.61
CA TYR A 214 0.38 -6.02 4.89
C TYR A 214 1.06 -4.65 5.06
N TYR A 215 2.33 -4.54 4.70
CA TYR A 215 3.13 -3.33 4.85
C TYR A 215 3.12 -2.42 3.63
N TRP A 216 2.25 -2.61 2.65
CA TRP A 216 2.19 -1.73 1.49
C TRP A 216 1.37 -0.47 1.78
N GLY A 217 1.64 0.65 1.10
CA GLY A 217 0.74 1.82 1.06
C GLY A 217 1.13 3.00 1.97
N TRP A 218 1.98 2.81 2.98
CA TRP A 218 2.46 3.90 3.87
C TRP A 218 3.21 5.01 3.13
N ASP A 219 3.73 4.68 1.95
CA ASP A 219 4.50 5.56 1.08
C ASP A 219 3.63 6.61 0.36
N VAL A 220 2.29 6.60 0.51
CA VAL A 220 1.43 7.71 0.05
C VAL A 220 1.86 9.06 0.63
N SER A 221 2.39 9.05 1.85
CA SER A 221 2.97 10.22 2.50
C SER A 221 4.03 10.89 1.61
N ALA A 222 4.86 10.10 0.93
CA ALA A 222 5.89 10.59 0.02
C ALA A 222 5.32 11.23 -1.25
N ASN A 223 4.23 10.71 -1.82
CA ASN A 223 3.57 11.31 -2.98
C ASN A 223 2.92 12.67 -2.68
N LEU A 224 2.59 12.90 -1.40
CA LEU A 224 2.00 14.15 -0.92
C LEU A 224 3.04 15.22 -0.54
N ASN A 225 4.33 15.01 -0.81
CA ASN A 225 5.38 15.91 -0.37
C ASN A 225 5.22 17.36 -0.84
N GLU A 226 4.83 17.59 -2.11
CA GLU A 226 4.58 18.93 -2.67
C GLU A 226 3.40 19.65 -2.00
N GLU A 227 2.49 18.91 -1.36
CA GLU A 227 1.30 19.42 -0.65
C GLU A 227 1.54 19.54 0.87
N THR A 228 2.69 19.07 1.38
CA THR A 228 2.99 18.94 2.81
C THR A 228 3.94 20.02 3.32
N GLN A 229 3.67 20.56 4.51
CA GLN A 229 4.54 21.50 5.20
C GLN A 229 5.89 20.87 5.54
N ASN A 230 6.99 21.61 5.35
CA ASN A 230 8.34 21.06 5.46
C ASN A 230 8.49 19.78 4.61
N ALA A 231 8.16 19.91 3.32
CA ALA A 231 8.03 18.86 2.30
C ALA A 231 9.18 17.84 2.23
N ARG A 232 10.38 18.21 2.69
CA ARG A 232 11.58 17.35 2.69
C ARG A 232 11.64 16.38 3.86
N GLN A 233 10.99 16.67 4.98
CA GLN A 233 11.12 15.89 6.21
C GLN A 233 9.79 15.31 6.68
N THR A 234 8.72 16.11 6.64
CA THR A 234 7.43 15.72 7.20
C THR A 234 6.86 14.44 6.58
N PRO A 235 6.82 14.29 5.24
CA PRO A 235 6.43 13.03 4.58
C PRO A 235 7.19 11.80 5.06
N GLY A 236 8.52 11.90 5.14
CA GLY A 236 9.37 10.79 5.56
C GLY A 236 9.10 10.36 7.01
N TRP A 237 8.89 11.32 7.91
CA TRP A 237 8.50 11.03 9.29
C TRP A 237 7.08 10.48 9.40
N GLY A 238 6.12 10.99 8.61
CA GLY A 238 4.76 10.47 8.53
C GLY A 238 4.73 9.01 8.14
N GLY A 239 5.44 8.66 7.05
CA GLY A 239 5.63 7.27 6.61
C GLY A 239 6.22 6.37 7.70
N LEU A 240 7.33 6.78 8.33
CA LEU A 240 7.99 5.99 9.37
C LEU A 240 7.09 5.70 10.58
N TRP A 241 6.46 6.73 11.15
CA TRP A 241 5.54 6.54 12.27
C TRP A 241 4.30 5.75 11.87
N GLY A 242 3.81 5.92 10.65
CA GLY A 242 2.72 5.12 10.09
C GLY A 242 3.07 3.63 10.07
N VAL A 243 4.26 3.27 9.54
CA VAL A 243 4.73 1.87 9.51
C VAL A 243 4.87 1.28 10.93
N VAL A 244 5.34 2.07 11.90
CA VAL A 244 5.42 1.62 13.30
C VAL A 244 4.03 1.32 13.87
N VAL A 245 3.05 2.19 13.65
CA VAL A 245 1.68 1.99 14.16
C VAL A 245 1.04 0.73 13.55
N ILE A 246 1.10 0.58 12.22
CA ILE A 246 0.52 -0.60 11.55
C ILE A 246 1.25 -1.88 11.95
N PHE A 247 2.57 -1.84 12.14
CA PHE A 247 3.34 -2.99 12.62
C PHE A 247 2.82 -3.48 13.97
N LEU A 248 2.62 -2.56 14.92
CA LEU A 248 2.10 -2.92 16.25
C LEU A 248 0.68 -3.48 16.15
N LEU A 249 -0.20 -2.83 15.35
CA LEU A 249 -1.56 -3.33 15.14
C LEU A 249 -1.57 -4.74 14.55
N PHE A 250 -0.78 -4.99 13.50
CA PHE A 250 -0.71 -6.31 12.87
C PHE A 250 -0.17 -7.37 13.82
N GLN A 251 0.88 -7.07 14.59
CA GLN A 251 1.42 -8.00 15.59
C GLN A 251 0.34 -8.37 16.62
N ILE A 252 -0.35 -7.37 17.19
CA ILE A 252 -1.36 -7.62 18.22
C ILE A 252 -2.55 -8.40 17.64
N PHE A 253 -3.04 -8.04 16.45
CA PHE A 253 -4.18 -8.73 15.84
C PHE A 253 -3.86 -10.15 15.39
N THR A 254 -2.65 -10.41 14.87
CA THR A 254 -2.25 -11.78 14.53
C THR A 254 -2.15 -12.65 15.79
N VAL A 255 -1.61 -12.11 16.89
CA VAL A 255 -1.57 -12.81 18.19
C VAL A 255 -2.98 -13.04 18.72
N ALA A 256 -3.83 -12.02 18.73
CA ALA A 256 -5.22 -12.12 19.18
C ALA A 256 -6.02 -13.15 18.37
N THR A 257 -5.81 -13.17 17.05
CA THR A 257 -6.43 -14.16 16.15
C THR A 257 -5.96 -15.58 16.48
N ASN A 258 -4.65 -15.79 16.63
CA ASN A 258 -4.10 -17.10 17.00
C ASN A 258 -4.68 -17.60 18.34
N LEU A 259 -4.77 -16.73 19.33
CA LEU A 259 -5.31 -17.07 20.65
C LEU A 259 -6.81 -17.42 20.59
N SER A 260 -7.57 -16.75 19.74
CA SER A 260 -9.04 -16.81 19.76
C SER A 260 -9.63 -17.80 18.76
N LEU A 261 -8.92 -18.12 17.66
CA LEU A 261 -9.46 -18.90 16.55
C LEU A 261 -8.53 -20.06 16.14
N PRO A 262 -9.07 -21.29 15.96
CA PRO A 262 -8.32 -22.36 15.31
C PRO A 262 -8.02 -22.02 13.84
N ALA A 263 -6.86 -22.46 13.33
CA ALA A 263 -6.49 -22.29 11.92
C ALA A 263 -7.55 -22.81 10.93
N LYS A 264 -8.27 -23.89 11.27
CA LYS A 264 -9.37 -24.42 10.44
C LYS A 264 -10.53 -23.42 10.32
N VAL A 265 -10.87 -22.70 11.39
CA VAL A 265 -11.94 -21.70 11.39
C VAL A 265 -11.51 -20.47 10.60
N ILE A 266 -10.26 -20.04 10.75
CA ILE A 266 -9.68 -18.93 9.98
C ILE A 266 -9.74 -19.23 8.48
N ASN A 267 -9.28 -20.40 8.06
CA ASN A 267 -9.26 -20.79 6.64
C ASN A 267 -10.68 -20.94 6.06
N ALA A 268 -11.62 -21.47 6.84
CA ALA A 268 -13.02 -21.62 6.41
C ALA A 268 -13.76 -20.28 6.24
N ASN A 269 -13.29 -19.22 6.91
CA ASN A 269 -13.92 -17.90 6.90
C ASN A 269 -12.95 -16.84 6.36
N SER A 270 -12.17 -17.20 5.33
CA SER A 270 -11.09 -16.34 4.80
C SER A 270 -11.53 -14.95 4.35
N ALA A 271 -12.79 -14.78 3.93
CA ALA A 271 -13.36 -13.48 3.54
C ALA A 271 -13.76 -12.60 4.74
N ASP A 272 -14.03 -13.19 5.91
CA ASP A 272 -14.70 -12.53 7.05
C ASP A 272 -14.01 -12.82 8.40
N VAL A 273 -12.70 -13.12 8.40
CA VAL A 273 -11.94 -13.55 9.60
C VAL A 273 -12.11 -12.58 10.76
N LEU A 274 -12.07 -11.26 10.51
CA LEU A 274 -12.26 -10.25 11.54
C LEU A 274 -13.68 -10.22 12.08
N ALA A 275 -14.71 -10.43 11.25
CA ALA A 275 -16.08 -10.50 11.75
C ALA A 275 -16.29 -11.72 12.67
N VAL A 276 -15.68 -12.87 12.31
CA VAL A 276 -15.70 -14.09 13.12
C VAL A 276 -14.95 -13.89 14.44
N LEU A 277 -13.74 -13.33 14.40
CA LEU A 277 -12.99 -12.95 15.61
C LEU A 277 -13.84 -12.03 16.49
N GLY A 278 -14.49 -11.06 15.84
CA GLY A 278 -15.41 -10.12 16.44
C GLY A 278 -16.50 -10.79 17.27
N GLN A 279 -17.15 -11.77 16.66
CA GLN A 279 -18.26 -12.49 17.25
C GLN A 279 -17.83 -13.43 18.39
N VAL A 280 -16.61 -13.97 18.35
CA VAL A 280 -16.06 -14.78 19.43
C VAL A 280 -15.74 -13.93 20.66
N VAL A 281 -15.07 -12.80 20.46
CA VAL A 281 -14.62 -11.92 21.54
C VAL A 281 -15.78 -11.13 22.16
N TRP A 282 -16.69 -10.62 21.33
CA TRP A 282 -17.88 -9.88 21.76
C TRP A 282 -19.11 -10.32 20.95
N PRO A 283 -19.83 -11.36 21.42
CA PRO A 283 -21.00 -11.88 20.73
C PRO A 283 -22.08 -10.82 20.48
N GLY A 284 -22.55 -10.75 19.24
CA GLY A 284 -23.67 -9.91 18.79
C GLY A 284 -23.22 -8.61 18.14
N LEU A 285 -22.32 -7.86 18.78
CA LEU A 285 -21.86 -6.56 18.30
C LEU A 285 -20.44 -6.59 17.70
N GLY A 286 -19.54 -7.42 18.21
CA GLY A 286 -18.12 -7.38 17.87
C GLY A 286 -17.84 -7.61 16.38
N GLY A 287 -18.55 -8.56 15.75
CA GLY A 287 -18.43 -8.81 14.31
C GLY A 287 -18.84 -7.60 13.47
N LYS A 288 -19.92 -6.90 13.84
CA LYS A 288 -20.39 -5.69 13.13
C LYS A 288 -19.43 -4.52 13.33
N VAL A 289 -18.90 -4.34 14.54
CA VAL A 289 -17.94 -3.28 14.85
C VAL A 289 -16.65 -3.45 14.04
N LEU A 290 -16.11 -4.67 13.95
CA LEU A 290 -14.95 -4.94 13.11
C LEU A 290 -15.27 -4.85 11.61
N ALA A 291 -16.47 -5.24 11.17
CA ALA A 291 -16.90 -5.01 9.79
C ALA A 291 -16.95 -3.52 9.44
N ILE A 292 -17.41 -2.65 10.37
CA ILE A 292 -17.34 -1.18 10.19
C ILE A 292 -15.87 -0.72 10.06
N ALA A 293 -14.96 -1.24 10.88
CA ALA A 293 -13.54 -0.90 10.76
C ALA A 293 -12.97 -1.33 9.40
N VAL A 294 -13.28 -2.54 8.92
CA VAL A 294 -12.87 -3.02 7.59
C VAL A 294 -13.43 -2.14 6.48
N MET A 295 -14.71 -1.76 6.56
CA MET A 295 -15.36 -0.87 5.60
C MET A 295 -14.67 0.51 5.57
N LEU A 296 -14.46 1.13 6.74
CA LEU A 296 -13.77 2.42 6.84
C LEU A 296 -12.36 2.35 6.29
N SER A 297 -11.61 1.30 6.66
CA SER A 297 -10.25 1.02 6.19
C SER A 297 -10.19 0.89 4.67
N THR A 298 -11.11 0.13 4.09
CA THR A 298 -11.20 -0.12 2.66
C THR A 298 -11.49 1.16 1.89
N ILE A 299 -12.45 1.96 2.34
CA ILE A 299 -12.80 3.23 1.68
C ILE A 299 -11.65 4.25 1.82
N ALA A 300 -11.03 4.32 3.00
CA ALA A 300 -9.84 5.13 3.26
C ALA A 300 -8.69 4.80 2.30
N THR A 301 -8.39 3.51 2.11
CA THR A 301 -7.27 3.12 1.24
C THR A 301 -7.56 3.32 -0.25
N LEU A 302 -8.83 3.28 -0.67
CA LEU A 302 -9.22 3.70 -2.03
C LEU A 302 -8.90 5.18 -2.25
N GLU A 303 -9.19 6.04 -1.27
CA GLU A 303 -8.83 7.47 -1.28
C GLU A 303 -7.31 7.66 -1.39
N THR A 304 -6.52 7.01 -0.54
CA THR A 304 -5.06 7.16 -0.58
C THR A 304 -4.44 6.57 -1.84
N SER A 305 -4.99 5.49 -2.39
CA SER A 305 -4.51 4.90 -3.65
C SER A 305 -4.77 5.83 -4.84
N LEU A 306 -5.94 6.49 -4.87
CA LEU A 306 -6.25 7.57 -5.82
C LEU A 306 -5.24 8.72 -5.70
N ILE A 307 -4.87 9.11 -4.49
CA ILE A 307 -3.85 10.15 -4.28
C ILE A 307 -2.51 9.69 -4.87
N GLN A 308 -2.01 8.50 -4.48
CA GLN A 308 -0.72 7.98 -4.96
C GLN A 308 -0.62 7.98 -6.49
N VAL A 309 -1.61 7.37 -7.16
CA VAL A 309 -1.60 7.23 -8.62
C VAL A 309 -1.73 8.57 -9.34
N THR A 310 -2.61 9.47 -8.86
CA THR A 310 -2.82 10.77 -9.52
C THR A 310 -1.61 11.68 -9.40
N ARG A 311 -0.91 11.68 -8.24
CA ARG A 311 0.32 12.45 -8.03
C ARG A 311 1.50 11.88 -8.81
N SER A 312 1.57 10.57 -8.95
CA SER A 312 2.58 9.90 -9.76
C SER A 312 2.40 10.20 -11.25
N LEU A 313 1.17 10.08 -11.76
CA LEU A 313 0.84 10.46 -13.15
C LEU A 313 1.06 11.95 -13.41
N PHE A 314 0.77 12.80 -12.42
CA PHE A 314 1.07 14.23 -12.48
C PHE A 314 2.56 14.50 -12.68
N ALA A 315 3.42 13.86 -11.87
CA ALA A 315 4.87 13.99 -12.01
C ALA A 315 5.36 13.49 -13.38
N MET A 316 4.88 12.33 -13.83
CA MET A 316 5.23 11.78 -15.14
C MET A 316 4.75 12.64 -16.32
N GLY A 317 3.56 13.22 -16.22
CA GLY A 317 3.01 14.12 -17.23
C GLY A 317 3.74 15.47 -17.26
N ARG A 318 4.17 15.97 -16.10
CA ARG A 318 5.01 17.17 -15.95
C ARG A 318 6.39 16.96 -16.55
N ASP A 319 6.96 15.77 -16.37
CA ASP A 319 8.29 15.40 -16.87
C ASP A 319 8.28 14.87 -18.31
N HIS A 320 7.12 14.91 -18.98
CA HIS A 320 6.93 14.46 -20.36
C HIS A 320 7.36 12.99 -20.60
N THR A 321 7.14 12.11 -19.63
CA THR A 321 7.23 10.65 -19.82
C THR A 321 5.86 10.00 -20.08
N LEU A 322 4.80 10.79 -19.95
CA LEU A 322 3.42 10.51 -20.32
C LEU A 322 2.82 11.75 -21.02
N PRO A 323 1.62 11.65 -21.63
CA PRO A 323 0.92 12.81 -22.19
C PRO A 323 0.90 14.00 -21.24
N ARG A 324 1.26 15.19 -21.75
CA ARG A 324 1.34 16.44 -20.95
C ARG A 324 0.04 16.76 -20.21
N ALA A 325 -1.09 16.27 -20.71
CA ALA A 325 -2.39 16.39 -20.05
C ALA A 325 -2.39 15.87 -18.61
N PHE A 326 -1.68 14.77 -18.32
CA PHE A 326 -1.57 14.25 -16.95
C PHE A 326 -0.88 15.23 -15.99
N GLY A 327 0.01 16.08 -16.49
CA GLY A 327 0.72 17.11 -15.71
C GLY A 327 -0.08 18.40 -15.49
N GLN A 328 -1.37 18.44 -15.82
CA GLN A 328 -2.22 19.60 -15.61
C GLN A 328 -2.87 19.58 -14.22
N VAL A 329 -2.94 20.76 -13.61
CA VAL A 329 -3.55 20.96 -12.30
C VAL A 329 -4.84 21.78 -12.46
N HIS A 330 -5.87 21.48 -11.68
CA HIS A 330 -7.12 22.24 -11.70
C HIS A 330 -6.91 23.64 -11.12
N PRO A 331 -7.39 24.72 -11.78
CA PRO A 331 -7.08 26.10 -11.38
C PRO A 331 -7.60 26.48 -9.99
N VAL A 332 -8.71 25.88 -9.55
CA VAL A 332 -9.34 26.15 -8.25
C VAL A 332 -8.87 25.16 -7.17
N TRP A 333 -9.15 23.87 -7.36
CA TRP A 333 -8.83 22.81 -6.39
C TRP A 333 -7.35 22.44 -6.27
N ARG A 334 -6.50 22.87 -7.23
CA ARG A 334 -5.07 22.59 -7.25
C ARG A 334 -4.70 21.10 -7.21
N THR A 335 -5.54 20.26 -7.82
CA THR A 335 -5.37 18.80 -7.93
C THR A 335 -5.14 18.34 -9.38
N PRO A 336 -4.48 17.19 -9.62
CA PRO A 336 -4.31 16.62 -10.97
C PRO A 336 -5.61 16.06 -11.57
N TRP A 337 -6.51 16.94 -12.02
CA TRP A 337 -7.87 16.54 -12.41
C TRP A 337 -7.93 15.59 -13.61
N ILE A 338 -7.09 15.78 -14.64
CA ILE A 338 -7.07 14.87 -15.80
C ILE A 338 -6.60 13.47 -15.39
N ALA A 339 -5.53 13.40 -14.59
CA ALA A 339 -5.06 12.12 -14.05
C ALA A 339 -6.13 11.44 -13.20
N SER A 340 -6.87 12.22 -12.39
CA SER A 340 -7.96 11.72 -11.55
C SER A 340 -9.11 11.15 -12.37
N ILE A 341 -9.56 11.86 -13.41
CA ILE A 341 -10.64 11.39 -14.29
C ILE A 341 -10.23 10.13 -15.03
N VAL A 342 -9.04 10.13 -15.65
CA VAL A 342 -8.59 8.98 -16.46
C VAL A 342 -8.44 7.74 -15.60
N VAL A 343 -7.77 7.83 -14.45
CA VAL A 343 -7.60 6.68 -13.56
C VAL A 343 -8.93 6.28 -12.94
N GLY A 344 -9.77 7.23 -12.56
CA GLY A 344 -11.12 6.97 -12.06
C GLY A 344 -11.95 6.17 -13.05
N LEU A 345 -11.98 6.58 -14.32
CA LEU A 345 -12.71 5.87 -15.38
C LEU A 345 -12.13 4.49 -15.67
N VAL A 346 -10.80 4.39 -15.84
CA VAL A 346 -10.13 3.11 -16.09
C VAL A 346 -10.41 2.13 -14.96
N SER A 347 -10.27 2.55 -13.71
CA SER A 347 -10.43 1.70 -12.55
C SER A 347 -11.88 1.29 -12.32
N LEU A 348 -12.83 2.21 -12.54
CA LEU A 348 -14.26 1.89 -12.47
C LEU A 348 -14.64 0.87 -13.54
N VAL A 349 -14.16 1.04 -14.79
CA VAL A 349 -14.42 0.09 -15.87
C VAL A 349 -13.79 -1.27 -15.54
N LEU A 350 -12.55 -1.31 -15.09
CA LEU A 350 -11.89 -2.56 -14.68
C LEU A 350 -12.63 -3.23 -13.52
N PHE A 351 -13.12 -2.46 -12.54
CA PHE A 351 -13.90 -2.99 -11.44
C PHE A 351 -15.21 -3.61 -11.93
N VAL A 352 -15.98 -2.90 -12.76
CA VAL A 352 -17.22 -3.43 -13.33
C VAL A 352 -16.95 -4.67 -14.19
N LEU A 353 -15.91 -4.64 -15.04
CA LEU A 353 -15.53 -5.77 -15.89
C LEU A 353 -15.05 -6.98 -15.09
N SER A 354 -14.37 -6.76 -13.96
CA SER A 354 -13.89 -7.86 -13.11
C SER A 354 -15.02 -8.74 -12.57
N ASN A 355 -16.23 -8.21 -12.44
CA ASN A 355 -17.40 -8.97 -12.01
C ASN A 355 -17.90 -9.98 -13.05
N PHE A 356 -17.44 -9.88 -14.30
CA PHE A 356 -17.74 -10.83 -15.37
C PHE A 356 -16.61 -11.85 -15.58
N VAL A 357 -15.52 -11.76 -14.82
CA VAL A 357 -14.31 -12.57 -15.01
C VAL A 357 -14.02 -13.35 -13.73
N GLY A 358 -14.23 -14.66 -13.78
CA GLY A 358 -13.89 -15.57 -12.69
C GLY A 358 -14.70 -15.35 -11.41
N SER A 359 -14.20 -15.85 -10.29
CA SER A 359 -14.81 -15.62 -8.97
C SER A 359 -14.17 -14.42 -8.28
N VAL A 360 -14.95 -13.71 -7.47
CA VAL A 360 -14.51 -12.58 -6.60
C VAL A 360 -13.22 -12.90 -5.85
N SER A 361 -13.17 -14.07 -5.21
CA SER A 361 -12.01 -14.52 -4.44
C SER A 361 -10.77 -14.73 -5.33
N ALA A 362 -10.93 -15.27 -6.54
CA ALA A 362 -9.83 -15.43 -7.48
C ALA A 362 -9.30 -14.07 -7.96
N VAL A 363 -10.18 -13.14 -8.32
CA VAL A 363 -9.81 -11.77 -8.74
C VAL A 363 -9.03 -11.06 -7.64
N MET A 364 -9.49 -11.12 -6.38
CA MET A 364 -8.78 -10.51 -5.26
C MET A 364 -7.40 -11.14 -5.04
N SER A 365 -7.32 -12.48 -5.03
CA SER A 365 -6.06 -13.20 -4.86
C SER A 365 -5.05 -12.87 -5.96
N ASP A 366 -5.49 -12.90 -7.22
CA ASP A 366 -4.63 -12.60 -8.36
C ASP A 366 -4.17 -11.14 -8.36
N ALA A 367 -5.04 -10.20 -7.97
CA ALA A 367 -4.68 -8.79 -7.84
C ALA A 367 -3.64 -8.57 -6.73
N ILE A 368 -3.83 -9.14 -5.53
CA ILE A 368 -2.88 -9.05 -4.41
C ILE A 368 -1.50 -9.58 -4.81
N ASN A 369 -1.47 -10.74 -5.48
CA ASN A 369 -0.24 -11.35 -5.95
C ASN A 369 0.47 -10.49 -7.03
N ALA A 370 -0.28 -9.97 -8.00
CA ALA A 370 0.25 -9.08 -9.03
C ALA A 370 0.82 -7.78 -8.44
N ILE A 371 0.11 -7.20 -7.47
CA ILE A 371 0.54 -6.01 -6.72
C ILE A 371 1.84 -6.30 -5.97
N GLY A 372 1.97 -7.47 -5.33
CA GLY A 372 3.20 -7.89 -4.65
C GLY A 372 4.44 -7.87 -5.56
N LEU A 373 4.31 -8.32 -6.82
CA LEU A 373 5.40 -8.26 -7.81
C LEU A 373 5.82 -6.80 -8.10
N GLN A 374 4.85 -5.92 -8.28
CA GLN A 374 5.10 -4.51 -8.60
C GLN A 374 5.74 -3.78 -7.42
N ILE A 375 5.26 -4.05 -6.19
CA ILE A 375 5.82 -3.54 -4.94
C ILE A 375 7.29 -3.91 -4.82
N ALA A 376 7.61 -5.19 -5.02
CA ALA A 376 8.96 -5.68 -4.92
C ALA A 376 9.93 -4.94 -5.86
N ILE A 377 9.47 -4.63 -7.08
CA ILE A 377 10.26 -3.86 -8.05
C ILE A 377 10.53 -2.44 -7.54
N TYR A 378 9.50 -1.67 -7.20
CA TYR A 378 9.71 -0.25 -6.91
C TYR A 378 10.30 0.03 -5.52
N TYR A 379 9.97 -0.77 -4.51
CA TYR A 379 10.63 -0.71 -3.20
C TYR A 379 12.08 -1.20 -3.27
N GLY A 380 12.35 -2.27 -4.03
CA GLY A 380 13.72 -2.73 -4.29
C GLY A 380 14.58 -1.64 -4.91
N LEU A 381 14.07 -0.99 -5.96
CA LEU A 381 14.75 0.12 -6.63
C LEU A 381 14.96 1.33 -5.70
N ALA A 382 13.97 1.68 -4.87
CA ALA A 382 14.10 2.77 -3.90
C ALA A 382 15.18 2.49 -2.84
N GLY A 383 15.27 1.25 -2.34
CA GLY A 383 16.30 0.86 -1.37
C GLY A 383 17.71 0.90 -1.96
N VAL A 384 17.92 0.49 -3.23
CA VAL A 384 19.22 0.67 -3.90
C VAL A 384 19.52 2.15 -4.16
N SER A 385 18.49 2.91 -4.56
CA SER A 385 18.58 4.34 -4.87
C SER A 385 19.13 5.16 -3.71
N VAL A 386 18.73 4.91 -2.46
CA VAL A 386 19.24 5.69 -1.32
C VAL A 386 20.74 5.45 -1.08
N VAL A 387 21.21 4.21 -1.24
CA VAL A 387 22.63 3.88 -1.05
C VAL A 387 23.48 4.57 -2.12
N VAL A 388 23.01 4.60 -3.36
CA VAL A 388 23.71 5.26 -4.48
C VAL A 388 23.65 6.78 -4.37
N ALA A 389 22.51 7.35 -3.97
CA ALA A 389 22.33 8.79 -3.83
C ALA A 389 23.22 9.39 -2.73
N TYR A 390 23.50 8.62 -1.67
CA TYR A 390 24.30 9.04 -0.52
C TYR A 390 25.68 8.35 -0.43
N ARG A 391 26.15 7.73 -1.51
CA ARG A 391 27.38 6.91 -1.55
C ARG A 391 28.62 7.60 -0.98
N SER A 392 28.73 8.91 -1.16
CA SER A 392 29.79 9.76 -0.64
C SER A 392 29.83 9.89 0.89
N ILE A 393 28.70 9.69 1.58
CA ILE A 393 28.57 9.84 3.03
C ILE A 393 28.29 8.54 3.77
N VAL A 394 27.88 7.48 3.06
CA VAL A 394 27.50 6.18 3.64
C VAL A 394 28.66 5.61 4.47
N LEU A 395 29.90 5.68 3.99
CA LEU A 395 31.06 5.11 4.71
C LEU A 395 31.74 6.10 5.67
N LYS A 396 31.23 7.32 5.82
CA LYS A 396 31.86 8.35 6.68
C LYS A 396 31.61 8.14 8.18
N SER A 397 30.58 7.40 8.56
CA SER A 397 30.23 7.13 9.96
C SER A 397 29.52 5.78 10.07
N TRP A 398 29.71 5.08 11.19
CA TRP A 398 28.99 3.83 11.47
C TRP A 398 27.47 3.99 11.38
N GLY A 399 26.94 5.12 11.89
CA GLY A 399 25.52 5.43 11.80
C GLY A 399 25.04 5.54 10.35
N ASN A 400 25.80 6.23 9.49
CA ASN A 400 25.46 6.35 8.07
C ASN A 400 25.57 4.99 7.36
N ALA A 401 26.61 4.22 7.66
CA ALA A 401 26.83 2.91 7.07
C ALA A 401 25.68 1.95 7.38
N LEU A 402 25.16 1.99 8.61
CA LEU A 402 24.03 1.16 9.03
C LEU A 402 22.69 1.69 8.49
N PHE A 403 22.36 2.96 8.75
CA PHE A 403 21.02 3.50 8.54
C PHE A 403 20.79 4.00 7.11
N ILE A 404 21.81 4.41 6.37
CA ILE A 404 21.69 4.86 4.97
C ILE A 404 22.14 3.75 4.00
N GLY A 405 23.13 2.95 4.41
CA GLY A 405 23.69 1.86 3.62
C GLY A 405 23.01 0.52 3.86
N LEU A 406 23.46 -0.20 4.89
CA LEU A 406 23.20 -1.61 5.11
C LEU A 406 21.71 -1.93 5.28
N TRP A 407 20.99 -1.18 6.12
CA TRP A 407 19.59 -1.52 6.42
C TRP A 407 18.65 -1.29 5.23
N PRO A 408 18.69 -0.15 4.51
CA PRO A 408 18.00 -0.02 3.22
C PRO A 408 18.40 -1.07 2.17
N LEU A 409 19.69 -1.41 2.10
CA LEU A 409 20.18 -2.42 1.16
C LEU A 409 19.64 -3.82 1.47
N ILE A 410 19.60 -4.22 2.74
CA ILE A 410 18.95 -5.46 3.17
C ILE A 410 17.47 -5.46 2.76
N GLY A 411 16.78 -4.34 2.93
CA GLY A 411 15.41 -4.15 2.45
C GLY A 411 15.27 -4.36 0.94
N ALA A 412 16.19 -3.77 0.16
CA ALA A 412 16.18 -3.90 -1.30
C ALA A 412 16.46 -5.34 -1.77
N VAL A 413 17.49 -5.97 -1.19
CA VAL A 413 17.85 -7.36 -1.49
C VAL A 413 16.70 -8.29 -1.13
N PHE A 414 16.06 -8.08 0.02
CA PHE A 414 14.88 -8.84 0.44
C PHE A 414 13.73 -8.69 -0.56
N MET A 415 13.45 -7.47 -1.04
CA MET A 415 12.40 -7.22 -2.03
C MET A 415 12.68 -7.91 -3.37
N PHE A 416 13.89 -7.78 -3.91
CA PHE A 416 14.24 -8.49 -5.13
C PHE A 416 14.25 -10.01 -4.94
N TRP A 417 14.71 -10.50 -3.80
CA TRP A 417 14.65 -11.92 -3.47
C TRP A 417 13.20 -12.42 -3.43
N LEU A 418 12.28 -11.68 -2.77
CA LEU A 418 10.86 -12.00 -2.79
C LEU A 418 10.30 -12.03 -4.21
N LEU A 419 10.64 -11.05 -5.05
CA LEU A 419 10.24 -11.05 -6.46
C LEU A 419 10.61 -12.37 -7.15
N PHE A 420 11.85 -12.84 -7.00
CA PHE A 420 12.28 -14.12 -7.59
C PHE A 420 11.53 -15.33 -7.03
N GLN A 421 11.27 -15.37 -5.72
CA GLN A 421 10.54 -16.48 -5.10
C GLN A 421 9.10 -16.55 -5.58
N VAL A 422 8.45 -15.39 -5.66
CA VAL A 422 7.02 -15.26 -5.95
C VAL A 422 6.75 -15.64 -7.41
N VAL A 423 7.63 -15.25 -8.33
CA VAL A 423 7.47 -15.58 -9.76
C VAL A 423 7.33 -17.08 -10.00
N GLY A 424 8.05 -17.92 -9.25
CA GLY A 424 7.95 -19.38 -9.36
C GLY A 424 6.70 -19.99 -8.72
N SER A 425 6.06 -19.28 -7.77
CA SER A 425 4.92 -19.79 -7.02
C SER A 425 3.56 -19.31 -7.54
N LEU A 426 3.53 -18.26 -8.36
CA LEU A 426 2.28 -17.67 -8.84
C LEU A 426 1.67 -18.43 -10.02
N ASN A 427 0.35 -18.38 -10.12
CA ASN A 427 -0.37 -18.92 -11.26
C ASN A 427 -0.16 -18.04 -12.52
N ALA A 428 -0.52 -18.57 -13.69
CA ALA A 428 -0.34 -17.88 -14.96
C ALA A 428 -1.13 -16.56 -15.07
N ILE A 429 -2.28 -16.46 -14.40
CA ILE A 429 -3.12 -15.25 -14.42
C ILE A 429 -2.45 -14.14 -13.60
N SER A 430 -2.06 -14.41 -12.37
CA SER A 430 -1.31 -13.52 -11.49
C SER A 430 -0.02 -13.02 -12.16
N LEU A 431 0.75 -13.91 -12.81
CA LEU A 431 1.94 -13.53 -13.58
C LEU A 431 1.60 -12.67 -14.79
N GLY A 432 0.56 -13.05 -15.54
CA GLY A 432 0.08 -12.32 -16.71
C GLY A 432 -0.40 -10.92 -16.36
N VAL A 433 -1.15 -10.76 -15.27
CA VAL A 433 -1.59 -9.45 -14.76
C VAL A 433 -0.41 -8.65 -14.24
N GLY A 434 0.44 -9.24 -13.38
CA GLY A 434 1.58 -8.56 -12.78
C GLY A 434 2.60 -8.04 -13.81
N PHE A 435 3.17 -8.94 -14.62
CA PHE A 435 4.14 -8.55 -15.64
C PHE A 435 3.51 -7.95 -16.89
N GLY A 436 2.30 -8.36 -17.27
CA GLY A 436 1.62 -7.79 -18.44
C GLY A 436 1.28 -6.32 -18.24
N THR A 437 0.76 -5.93 -17.08
CA THR A 437 0.52 -4.51 -16.77
C THR A 437 1.81 -3.70 -16.67
N MET A 438 2.89 -4.29 -16.17
CA MET A 438 4.23 -3.67 -16.23
C MET A 438 4.71 -3.48 -17.66
N ALA A 439 4.53 -4.50 -18.52
CA ALA A 439 4.93 -4.47 -19.92
C ALA A 439 4.18 -3.40 -20.73
N LEU A 440 2.91 -3.13 -20.39
CA LEU A 440 2.14 -2.03 -21.01
C LEU A 440 2.84 -0.66 -20.83
N GLY A 441 3.59 -0.46 -19.74
CA GLY A 441 4.36 0.76 -19.51
C GLY A 441 5.55 0.95 -20.44
N LEU A 442 6.03 -0.13 -21.06
CA LEU A 442 7.14 -0.06 -22.03
C LEU A 442 6.74 0.69 -23.30
N ILE A 443 5.44 0.73 -23.63
CA ILE A 443 4.92 1.45 -24.80
C ILE A 443 5.12 2.97 -24.64
N PRO A 444 4.52 3.66 -23.64
CA PRO A 444 4.79 5.06 -23.41
C PRO A 444 6.28 5.34 -23.15
N LEU A 445 6.99 4.48 -22.41
CA LEU A 445 8.43 4.59 -22.23
C LEU A 445 9.18 4.69 -23.56
N GLY A 446 8.99 3.73 -24.47
CA GLY A 446 9.64 3.69 -25.77
C GLY A 446 9.29 4.91 -26.64
N ILE A 447 8.02 5.32 -26.64
CA ILE A 447 7.55 6.49 -27.39
C ILE A 447 8.25 7.78 -26.90
N TYR A 448 8.24 8.03 -25.59
CA TYR A 448 8.82 9.27 -25.03
C TYR A 448 10.34 9.26 -24.98
N TRP A 449 10.95 8.06 -24.91
CA TRP A 449 12.38 7.89 -25.09
C TRP A 449 12.80 8.27 -26.52
N ALA A 450 12.13 7.72 -27.53
CA ALA A 450 12.39 8.01 -28.94
C ALA A 450 12.18 9.49 -29.28
N LYS A 451 11.17 10.14 -28.67
CA LYS A 451 10.93 11.59 -28.79
C LYS A 451 11.99 12.45 -28.10
N GLY A 452 12.94 11.85 -27.37
CA GLY A 452 13.99 12.59 -26.68
C GLY A 452 13.49 13.42 -25.51
N SER A 453 12.50 12.92 -24.76
CA SER A 453 11.96 13.61 -23.59
C SER A 453 13.07 14.04 -22.62
N PRO A 454 13.03 15.28 -22.08
CA PRO A 454 14.08 15.80 -21.20
C PRO A 454 14.41 14.89 -20.03
N TYR A 455 13.41 14.21 -19.45
CA TYR A 455 13.60 13.29 -18.33
C TYR A 455 14.64 12.20 -18.62
N PHE A 456 14.60 11.58 -19.81
CA PHE A 456 15.53 10.51 -20.18
C PHE A 456 16.94 11.01 -20.55
N ARG A 457 17.11 12.32 -20.69
CA ARG A 457 18.40 12.97 -21.02
C ARG A 457 19.02 13.70 -19.83
N GLN A 458 18.34 13.76 -18.69
CA GLN A 458 18.89 14.41 -17.50
C GLN A 458 20.10 13.63 -16.97
N PRO A 459 21.12 14.33 -16.46
CA PRO A 459 22.21 13.68 -15.72
C PRO A 459 21.65 12.86 -14.55
N TYR A 460 22.09 11.62 -14.44
CA TYR A 460 21.79 10.72 -13.33
C TYR A 460 23.09 10.41 -12.56
N LEU A 461 23.00 9.70 -11.43
CA LEU A 461 24.08 9.55 -10.43
C LEU A 461 24.43 10.85 -9.71
N VAL A 462 23.48 11.80 -9.61
CA VAL A 462 23.69 13.04 -8.84
C VAL A 462 23.90 12.67 -7.38
N ASP A 463 25.13 12.83 -6.90
CA ASP A 463 25.48 12.64 -5.49
C ASP A 463 24.85 13.77 -4.69
N VAL A 464 24.20 13.44 -3.56
CA VAL A 464 23.47 14.41 -2.73
C VAL A 464 24.32 14.89 -1.55
N ALA A 465 25.62 14.53 -1.52
CA ALA A 465 26.59 14.96 -0.51
C ALA A 465 26.67 16.47 -0.31
#